data_AF-A0A954V7G5-F1
#
_entry.id   AF-A0A954V7G5-F1
#
_cell.length_a   1.000
_cell.length_b   1.000
_cell.length_c   1.000
_cell.angle_alpha   90.00
_cell.angle_beta   90.00
_cell.angle_gamma   90.00
#
_symmetry.space_group_name_H-M   'P 1'
#
loop_
_entity.id
_entity.type
_entity.pdbx_description
1 polymer ?
#
loop_
_entity_poly.entity_id
_entity_poly.type
_entity_poly.pdbx_seq_one_letter_code
_entity_poly.pdbx_strand_id
1 'polypeptide(L)' 'MLRYRGYPIEDLADKCGFLEICYLLINGELPTAKELDEFTYSIRTHTMLHEDIRNFYNGFPRDAHPMAILASVVSAL' A
#
# COMPACT_ATOMS: atom_id res chain seq x y z
N MET A 1 -0.63 24.46 -0.42
CA MET A 1 -1.42 23.68 0.56
C MET A 1 -1.76 22.34 -0.07
N LEU A 2 -1.35 21.22 0.54
CA LEU A 2 -1.63 19.88 0.01
C LEU A 2 -2.91 19.33 0.65
N ARG A 3 -3.81 18.81 -0.18
CA ARG A 3 -5.10 18.26 0.26
C ARG A 3 -5.39 16.93 -0.43
N TYR A 4 -5.82 15.93 0.33
CA TYR A 4 -6.30 14.66 -0.22
C TYR A 4 -7.82 14.65 -0.20
N ARG A 5 -8.45 14.58 -1.39
CA ARG A 5 -9.91 14.59 -1.56
C ARG A 5 -10.63 15.73 -0.78
N GLY A 6 -9.97 16.87 -0.63
CA GLY A 6 -10.50 18.05 0.08
C GLY A 6 -10.03 18.22 1.53
N TYR A 7 -9.53 17.16 2.16
CA TYR A 7 -9.01 17.16 3.53
C TYR A 7 -7.56 17.68 3.60
N PRO A 8 -7.22 18.58 4.54
CA PRO A 8 -5.83 18.97 4.80
C PRO A 8 -4.98 17.77 5.20
N ILE A 9 -3.75 17.67 4.68
CA ILE A 9 -2.89 16.53 5.00
C ILE A 9 -2.45 16.48 6.47
N GLU A 10 -2.34 17.64 7.13
CA GLU A 10 -2.01 17.77 8.55
C GLU A 10 -3.06 17.06 9.42
N ASP A 11 -4.34 17.29 9.13
CA ASP A 11 -5.46 16.64 9.82
C ASP A 11 -5.48 15.12 9.58
N LEU A 12 -5.17 14.67 8.35
CA LEU A 12 -5.13 13.25 8.02
C LEU A 12 -3.95 12.54 8.70
N ALA A 13 -2.78 13.19 8.76
CA ALA A 13 -1.59 12.61 9.37
C ALA A 13 -1.74 12.44 10.89
N ASP A 14 -2.45 13.36 11.55
CA ASP A 14 -2.67 13.30 13.00
C ASP A 14 -3.81 12.35 13.42
N LYS A 15 -4.84 12.19 12.58
CA LYS A 15 -6.09 11.53 12.97
C LYS A 15 -6.39 10.21 12.26
N CYS A 16 -5.75 9.94 11.12
CA CYS A 16 -6.06 8.78 10.29
C CYS A 16 -4.86 7.85 10.12
N GLY A 17 -5.11 6.55 10.08
CA GLY A 17 -4.12 5.54 9.71
C GLY A 17 -3.88 5.47 8.20
N PHE A 18 -2.77 4.84 7.80
CA PHE A 18 -2.42 4.68 6.38
C PHE A 18 -3.52 4.00 5.55
N LEU A 19 -4.15 2.95 6.09
CA LEU A 19 -5.20 2.21 5.37
C LEU A 19 -6.47 3.05 5.16
N GLU A 20 -6.83 3.91 6.11
CA GLU A 20 -7.97 4.84 5.97
C GLU A 20 -7.68 5.87 4.87
N ILE A 21 -6.45 6.38 4.80
CA ILE A 21 -6.02 7.30 3.75
C ILE A 21 -6.00 6.59 2.39
N CYS A 22 -5.53 5.35 2.31
CA CYS A 22 -5.58 4.56 1.08
C CYS A 22 -7.03 4.37 0.61
N TYR A 23 -7.94 4.04 1.52
CA TYR A 23 -9.36 3.92 1.22
C TYR A 23 -9.93 5.25 0.70
N LEU A 24 -9.63 6.36 1.38
CA LEU A 24 -10.02 7.71 0.95
C LEU A 24 -9.54 8.05 -0.45
N LEU A 25 -8.30 7.73 -0.79
CA LEU A 25 -7.73 8.04 -2.09
C LEU A 25 -8.42 7.23 -3.21
N ILE A 26 -8.71 5.95 -2.97
CA ILE A 26 -9.35 5.03 -3.91
C ILE A 26 -10.84 5.35 -4.06
N ASN A 27 -11.58 5.41 -2.96
CA ASN A 27 -13.05 5.50 -2.95
C ASN A 27 -13.57 6.95 -2.92
N GLY A 28 -12.73 7.91 -2.52
CA GLY A 28 -13.07 9.33 -2.51
C GLY A 28 -13.62 9.86 -1.18
N GLU A 29 -14.02 8.98 -0.26
CA GLU A 29 -14.58 9.32 1.05
C GLU A 29 -13.89 8.51 2.17
N LEU A 30 -13.96 9.00 3.41
CA LEU A 30 -13.39 8.30 4.56
C LEU A 30 -14.23 7.04 4.87
N PRO A 31 -13.59 5.90 5.17
CA PRO A 31 -14.32 4.66 5.44
C PRO A 31 -15.09 4.75 6.76
N THR A 32 -16.21 4.03 6.82
CA THR A 32 -16.84 3.66 8.10
C THR A 32 -16.02 2.56 8.80
N ALA A 33 -16.24 2.35 10.10
CA ALA A 33 -15.53 1.31 10.85
C ALA A 33 -15.65 -0.09 10.23
N LYS A 34 -16.85 -0.41 9.69
CA LYS A 34 -17.10 -1.70 9.03
C LYS A 34 -16.35 -1.81 7.70
N GLU A 35 -16.36 -0.76 6.88
CA GLU A 35 -15.64 -0.73 5.61
C GLU A 35 -14.13 -0.78 5.81
N LEU A 36 -13.62 -0.13 6.86
CA LEU A 36 -12.21 -0.19 7.21
C LEU A 36 -11.79 -1.60 7.63
N ASP A 37 -12.61 -2.29 8.43
CA ASP A 37 -12.34 -3.68 8.83
C ASP A 37 -12.34 -4.61 7.61
N GLU A 38 -13.33 -4.49 6.72
CA GLU A 38 -13.40 -5.27 5.48
C GLU A 38 -12.21 -4.98 4.56
N PHE A 39 -11.83 -3.71 4.40
CA PHE A 39 -10.69 -3.29 3.59
C PHE A 39 -9.36 -3.81 4.18
N THR A 40 -9.20 -3.71 5.49
CA THR A 40 -8.01 -4.20 6.20
C THR A 40 -7.90 -5.72 6.08
N TYR A 41 -9.02 -6.44 6.24
CA TYR A 41 -9.05 -7.89 6.07
C TYR A 41 -8.71 -8.30 4.63
N SER A 42 -9.26 -7.60 3.64
CA SER A 42 -8.95 -7.83 2.23
C SER A 42 -7.47 -7.64 1.95
N ILE A 43 -6.89 -6.50 2.38
CA ILE A 43 -5.46 -6.23 2.18
C ILE A 43 -4.60 -7.31 2.85
N ARG A 44 -4.87 -7.64 4.12
CA ARG A 44 -4.12 -8.68 4.85
C ARG A 44 -4.14 -10.01 4.11
N THR A 45 -5.30 -10.42 3.59
CA THR A 45 -5.44 -11.68 2.85
C THR A 45 -4.60 -11.69 1.57
N HIS A 46 -4.47 -10.55 0.89
CA HIS A 46 -3.67 -10.39 -0.34
C HIS A 46 -2.20 -10.01 -0.09
N THR A 47 -1.74 -9.93 1.17
CA THR A 47 -0.32 -9.69 1.47
C THR A 47 0.57 -10.94 1.35
N MET A 48 -0.03 -12.13 1.24
CA MET A 48 0.74 -13.36 1.08
C MET A 48 1.47 -13.36 -0.26
N LEU A 49 2.80 -13.37 -0.21
CA LEU A 49 3.65 -13.43 -1.39
C LEU A 49 3.81 -14.88 -1.84
N HIS A 50 3.65 -15.12 -3.14
CA HIS A 50 3.95 -16.42 -3.74
C HIS A 50 5.45 -16.75 -3.59
N GLU A 51 5.81 -18.01 -3.37
CA GLU A 51 7.22 -18.40 -3.18
C GLU A 51 8.09 -18.05 -4.40
N ASP A 52 7.52 -18.01 -5.59
CA ASP A 52 8.22 -17.60 -6.82
C ASP A 52 8.75 -16.17 -6.73
N ILE A 53 8.01 -15.27 -6.07
CA ILE A 53 8.45 -13.88 -5.85
C ILE A 53 9.69 -13.87 -4.94
N ARG A 54 9.70 -14.72 -3.90
CA ARG A 54 10.86 -14.86 -3.01
C ARG A 54 12.09 -15.38 -3.75
N ASN A 55 11.91 -16.35 -4.64
CA ASN A 55 12.99 -16.85 -5.50
C ASN A 55 13.48 -15.76 -6.49
N PHE A 56 12.56 -14.93 -7.00
CA PHE A 56 12.89 -13.79 -7.86
C PHE A 56 13.78 -12.78 -7.13
N TYR A 57 13.45 -12.43 -5.87
CA TYR A 57 14.29 -11.58 -5.03
C TYR A 57 15.70 -12.15 -4.81
N ASN A 58 15.84 -13.47 -4.63
CA ASN A 58 17.14 -14.13 -4.46
C ASN A 58 17.99 -14.14 -5.74
N GLY A 59 17.38 -13.94 -6.91
CA GLY A 59 18.08 -13.88 -8.20
C GLY A 59 18.81 -12.57 -8.46
N PHE A 60 18.51 -11.50 -7.70
CA PHE A 60 19.18 -10.21 -7.87
C PHE A 60 20.56 -10.18 -7.19
N PRO A 61 21.54 -9.46 -7.77
CA PRO A 61 22.78 -9.16 -7.08
C PRO A 61 22.53 -8.47 -5.73
N ARG A 62 23.30 -8.83 -4.71
CA ARG A 62 23.15 -8.24 -3.35
C ARG A 62 23.37 -6.72 -3.32
N ASP A 63 24.11 -6.18 -4.28
CA ASP A 63 24.43 -4.76 -4.40
C ASP A 63 23.49 -4.02 -5.35
N ALA A 64 22.43 -4.67 -5.85
CA ALA A 64 21.46 -4.02 -6.72
C ALA A 64 20.65 -2.98 -5.94
N HIS A 65 20.38 -1.83 -6.58
CA HIS A 65 19.66 -0.74 -5.94
C HIS A 65 18.22 -1.16 -5.59
N PRO A 66 17.73 -0.94 -4.34
CA PRO A 66 16.42 -1.43 -3.89
C PRO A 66 15.25 -1.01 -4.79
N MET A 67 15.28 0.21 -5.33
CA MET A 67 14.25 0.68 -6.26
C MET A 67 14.26 -0.06 -7.61
N ALA A 68 15.42 -0.52 -8.08
CA ALA A 68 15.53 -1.29 -9.31
C ALA A 68 14.95 -2.70 -9.11
N ILE A 69 15.25 -3.34 -7.99
CA ILE A 69 14.67 -4.63 -7.60
C ILE A 69 13.14 -4.52 -7.52
N LEU A 70 12.64 -3.50 -6.83
CA LEU A 70 11.19 -3.28 -6.68
C LEU A 70 10.51 -3.08 -8.04
N ALA A 71 11.08 -2.26 -8.93
CA ALA A 71 10.52 -2.05 -10.26
C ALA A 71 10.47 -3.33 -11.10
N SER A 72 11.52 -4.17 -11.05
CA SER A 72 11.55 -5.45 -11.76
C SER A 72 10.53 -6.44 -11.22
N VAL A 73 10.36 -6.52 -9.90
CA VAL A 73 9.38 -7.42 -9.26
C VAL A 73 7.95 -7.00 -9.60
N VAL A 74 7.65 -5.69 -9.57
CA VAL A 74 6.32 -5.17 -9.97
C VAL A 74 6.05 -5.43 -11.45
N SER A 75 7.07 -5.38 -12.32
CA SER A 75 6.92 -5.69 -13.74
C SER A 75 6.74 -7.19 -14.04
N ALA A 76 7.12 -8.06 -13.11
CA ALA A 76 7.03 -9.51 -13.28
C ALA A 76 5.72 -10.08 -12.71
N LEU A 77 4.96 -9.28 -11.95
CA LEU A 77 3.64 -9.60 -11.40
C LEU A 77 2.55 -9.32 -12.43
#